data_AF-A0A3Q8XMW5-F1
#
_entry.id   AF-A0A3Q8XMW5-F1
#
_cell.length_a   1.000
_cell.length_b   1.000
_cell.length_c   1.000
_cell.angle_alpha   90.00
_cell.angle_beta   90.00
_cell.angle_gamma   90.00
#
_symmetry.space_group_name_H-M   'P 1'
#
loop_
_entity.id
_entity.type
_entity.pdbx_description
1 polymer ?
#
loop_
_entity_poly.entity_id
_entity_poly.type
_entity_poly.pdbx_seq_one_letter_code
_entity_poly.pdbx_strand_id
1 'polypeptide(L)'
;MDGFSVNVWIILAAALATYATRIGGHLILSRFERLHPRVEAALNAVPAAVLTTLFAPAAVFNGTAEALTMAVAILIGLRLPMLATVFIGTAIVVALRALM
;
A
#
# COMPACT_ATOMS: atom_id res chain seq x y z
N MET A 1 10.68 15.28 26.36
CA MET A 1 10.42 13.83 26.24
C MET A 1 8.96 13.68 25.80
N ASP A 2 8.64 14.20 24.61
CA ASP A 2 7.26 14.58 24.26
C ASP A 2 6.74 13.86 23.01
N GLY A 3 7.60 13.06 22.36
CA GLY A 3 7.26 12.29 21.16
C GLY A 3 6.19 11.23 21.39
N PHE A 4 6.09 10.66 22.61
CA PHE A 4 5.06 9.67 22.92
C PHE A 4 3.65 10.27 22.85
N SER A 5 3.45 11.47 23.40
CA SER A 5 2.16 12.16 23.36
C SER A 5 1.75 12.51 21.93
N VAL A 6 2.66 13.09 21.15
CA VAL A 6 2.40 13.46 19.75
C VAL A 6 2.06 12.23 18.90
N ASN A 7 2.78 11.12 19.07
CA ASN A 7 2.51 9.88 18.34
C ASN A 7 1.12 9.31 18.67
N VAL A 8 0.70 9.35 19.93
CA VAL A 8 -0.66 8.92 20.32
C VAL A 8 -1.72 9.75 19.60
N TRP A 9 -1.56 11.07 19.56
CA TRP A 9 -2.48 11.94 18.82
C TRP A 9 -2.46 11.69 17.32
N ILE A 10 -1.29 11.44 16.72
CA ILE A 10 -1.17 11.09 15.29
C ILE A 10 -1.90 9.77 15.01
N ILE A 11 -1.71 8.74 15.84
CA ILE A 11 -2.37 7.43 15.67
C ILE A 11 -3.88 7.60 15.77
N LEU A 12 -4.38 8.32 16.77
CA LEU A 12 -5.81 8.57 16.94
C LEU A 12 -6.40 9.36 15.77
N ALA A 13 -5.69 10.40 15.29
CA ALA A 13 -6.10 11.18 14.13
C ALA A 13 -6.11 10.34 12.84
N ALA A 14 -5.07 9.52 12.60
CA ALA A 14 -4.99 8.63 11.45
C ALA A 14 -6.09 7.55 11.48
N ALA A 15 -6.37 6.98 12.66
CA ALA A 15 -7.47 6.04 12.85
C ALA A 15 -8.82 6.70 12.54
N LEU A 16 -9.06 7.89 13.08
CA LEU A 16 -10.28 8.65 12.82
C LEU A 16 -10.43 8.97 11.32
N ALA A 17 -9.37 9.45 10.66
CA ALA A 17 -9.37 9.72 9.23
C ALA A 17 -9.64 8.46 8.39
N THR A 18 -9.08 7.32 8.79
CA THR A 18 -9.31 6.02 8.13
C THR A 18 -10.77 5.60 8.24
N TYR A 19 -11.37 5.67 9.42
CA TYR A 19 -12.78 5.35 9.60
C TYR A 19 -13.71 6.37 8.91
N ALA A 20 -13.37 7.67 8.97
CA ALA A 20 -14.15 8.72 8.32
C ALA A 20 -14.20 8.53 6.79
N THR A 21 -13.06 8.23 6.16
CA THR A 21 -13.02 7.94 4.71
C THR A 21 -13.77 6.67 4.34
N ARG A 22 -13.70 5.62 5.16
CA ARG A 22 -14.47 4.39 4.97
C ARG A 22 -15.98 4.62 5.05
N ILE A 23 -16.43 5.34 6.10
CA ILE A 23 -17.84 5.69 6.30
C ILE A 23 -18.30 6.60 5.16
N GLY A 24 -17.52 7.61 4.80
CA GLY A 24 -17.84 8.52 3.69
C GLY A 24 -18.01 7.78 2.37
N GLY A 25 -17.09 6.88 2.02
CA GLY A 25 -17.20 6.04 0.82
C GLY A 25 -18.45 5.17 0.85
N HIS A 26 -18.74 4.51 1.98
CA HIS A 26 -19.94 3.68 2.13
C HIS A 26 -21.23 4.48 2.01
N LEU A 27 -21.32 5.64 2.68
CA LEU A 27 -22.48 6.53 2.62
C LEU A 27 -22.73 7.03 1.20
N ILE A 28 -21.68 7.47 0.48
CA ILE A 28 -21.79 7.94 -0.90
C ILE A 28 -22.28 6.80 -1.80
N LEU A 29 -21.65 5.62 -1.72
CA LEU A 29 -22.06 4.47 -2.54
C LEU A 29 -23.47 3.96 -2.20
N SER A 30 -23.88 4.01 -0.93
CA SER A 30 -25.21 3.56 -0.50
C SER A 30 -26.36 4.43 -1.03
N ARG A 31 -26.07 5.63 -1.56
CA ARG A 31 -27.07 6.46 -2.23
C ARG A 31 -27.39 6.00 -3.65
N PHE A 32 -26.53 5.17 -4.25
CA PHE A 32 -26.74 4.63 -5.58
C PHE A 32 -27.29 3.21 -5.48
N GLU A 33 -28.51 2.97 -5.97
CA GLU A 33 -29.06 1.60 -6.06
C GLU A 33 -28.26 0.71 -7.03
N ARG A 34 -27.70 1.32 -8.08
CA ARG A 34 -26.81 0.68 -9.05
C ARG A 34 -25.69 1.66 -9.43
N LEU A 35 -24.44 1.21 -9.40
CA LEU A 35 -23.32 2.02 -9.87
C LEU A 35 -23.38 2.19 -11.39
N HIS A 36 -23.22 3.43 -11.86
CA HIS A 36 -23.08 3.69 -13.28
C HIS A 36 -21.80 3.05 -13.83
N PRO A 37 -21.80 2.43 -15.04
CA PRO A 37 -20.65 1.68 -15.57
C PRO A 37 -19.31 2.44 -15.56
N ARG A 38 -19.35 3.76 -15.77
CA ARG A 38 -18.14 4.61 -15.71
C ARG A 38 -17.53 4.70 -14.30
N VAL A 39 -18.36 4.73 -13.26
CA VAL A 39 -17.91 4.84 -11.86
C VAL A 39 -17.34 3.50 -11.41
N GLU A 40 -18.00 2.39 -11.76
CA GLU A 40 -17.50 1.05 -11.49
C GLU A 40 -16.13 0.79 -12.14
N ALA A 41 -16.00 1.14 -13.43
CA ALA A 41 -14.72 1.04 -14.13
C ALA A 41 -13.62 1.90 -13.47
N ALA A 42 -13.96 3.12 -13.05
CA ALA A 42 -13.02 3.98 -12.33
C ALA A 42 -12.59 3.36 -10.99
N LEU A 43 -13.53 2.85 -10.19
CA LEU A 43 -13.25 2.21 -8.89
C LEU A 43 -12.39 0.95 -9.05
N ASN A 44 -12.65 0.13 -10.06
CA ASN A 44 -11.84 -1.05 -10.37
C ASN A 44 -10.40 -0.69 -10.77
N ALA A 45 -10.16 0.51 -11.30
CA ALA A 45 -8.82 0.99 -11.65
C ALA A 45 -8.05 1.59 -10.46
N VAL A 46 -8.73 2.02 -9.40
CA VAL A 46 -8.11 2.68 -8.23
C VAL A 46 -7.00 1.83 -7.59
N PRO A 47 -7.18 0.53 -7.30
CA PRO A 47 -6.14 -0.28 -6.64
C PRO A 47 -4.84 -0.32 -7.46
N ALA A 48 -4.96 -0.50 -8.78
CA ALA A 48 -3.79 -0.52 -9.66
C ALA A 48 -3.07 0.85 -9.67
N ALA A 49 -3.82 1.96 -9.73
CA ALA A 49 -3.24 3.30 -9.71
C ALA A 49 -2.54 3.64 -8.38
N VAL A 50 -3.14 3.29 -7.25
CA VAL A 50 -2.53 3.55 -5.92
C VAL A 50 -1.28 2.72 -5.70
N LEU A 51 -1.30 1.43 -6.08
CA LEU A 51 -0.11 0.59 -5.94
C LEU A 51 1.01 1.06 -6.87
N THR A 52 0.72 1.35 -8.13
CA THR A 52 1.74 1.83 -9.07
C THR A 52 2.36 3.15 -8.63
N THR A 53 1.58 4.11 -8.13
CA THR A 53 2.10 5.38 -7.61
C THR A 53 2.92 5.23 -6.33
N LEU A 54 2.67 4.21 -5.51
CA LEU A 54 3.47 3.91 -4.31
C LEU A 54 4.77 3.19 -4.66
N PHE A 55 4.71 2.18 -5.52
CA PHE A 55 5.83 1.30 -5.81
C PHE A 55 6.79 1.86 -6.88
N ALA A 56 6.29 2.58 -7.89
CA ALA A 56 7.14 3.15 -8.94
C ALA A 56 8.22 4.11 -8.41
N PRO A 57 7.92 5.15 -7.60
CA PRO A 57 8.96 6.02 -7.06
C PRO A 57 9.89 5.25 -6.12
N ALA A 58 9.37 4.28 -5.35
CA ALA A 58 10.19 3.46 -4.48
C ALA A 58 11.16 2.55 -5.26
N ALA A 59 10.82 2.12 -6.46
CA ALA A 59 11.71 1.36 -7.33
C ALA A 59 12.79 2.23 -7.99
N VAL A 60 12.50 3.51 -8.24
CA VAL A 60 13.40 4.41 -8.99
C VAL A 60 14.32 5.22 -8.05
N PHE A 61 13.79 5.72 -6.93
CA PHE A 61 14.48 6.72 -6.11
C PHE A 61 15.10 6.16 -4.82
N ASN A 62 14.71 4.97 -4.36
CA ASN A 62 15.20 4.45 -3.07
C ASN A 62 16.50 3.63 -3.16
N GLY A 63 16.95 3.26 -4.37
CA GLY A 63 18.21 2.53 -4.58
C GLY A 63 18.05 1.23 -5.37
N THR A 64 19.19 0.63 -5.72
CA THR A 64 19.26 -0.64 -6.45
C THR A 64 18.78 -1.83 -5.62
N ALA A 65 18.95 -1.78 -4.29
CA ALA A 65 18.50 -2.81 -3.37
C ALA A 65 16.97 -2.96 -3.40
N GLU A 66 16.23 -1.85 -3.37
CA GLU A 66 14.77 -1.80 -3.43
C GLU A 66 14.25 -2.27 -4.78
N ALA A 67 14.88 -1.82 -5.88
CA ALA A 67 14.52 -2.24 -7.23
C ALA A 67 14.68 -3.77 -7.43
N LEU A 68 15.82 -4.32 -6.99
CA LEU A 68 16.08 -5.77 -7.04
C LEU A 68 15.09 -6.55 -6.17
N THR A 69 14.83 -6.07 -4.95
CA THR A 69 13.85 -6.70 -4.07
C THR A 69 12.47 -6.75 -4.71
N MET A 70 12.01 -5.64 -5.33
CA MET A 70 10.73 -5.60 -6.02
C MET A 70 10.68 -6.56 -7.22
N ALA A 71 11.76 -6.64 -8.00
CA ALA A 71 11.84 -7.58 -9.12
C ALA A 71 11.71 -9.03 -8.64
N VAL A 72 12.39 -9.41 -7.56
CA VAL A 72 12.25 -10.74 -6.96
C VAL A 72 10.86 -10.95 -6.38
N ALA A 73 10.29 -9.96 -5.69
CA ALA A 73 8.95 -10.01 -5.12
C ALA A 73 7.87 -10.27 -6.19
N ILE A 74 8.02 -9.67 -7.38
CA ILE A 74 7.15 -9.93 -8.53
C ILE A 74 7.26 -11.40 -8.95
N LEU A 75 8.48 -11.93 -9.12
CA LEU A 75 8.69 -13.30 -9.58
C LEU A 75 8.12 -14.34 -8.60
N ILE A 76 8.40 -14.18 -7.32
CA ILE A 76 7.92 -15.12 -6.29
C ILE A 76 6.41 -14.96 -6.04
N GLY A 77 5.88 -13.74 -6.16
CA GLY A 77 4.46 -13.43 -5.93
C GLY A 77 3.52 -14.09 -6.95
N LEU A 78 4.03 -14.50 -8.11
CA LEU A 78 3.27 -15.28 -9.10
C LEU A 78 3.06 -16.74 -8.71
N ARG A 79 3.79 -17.26 -7.72
CA ARG A 79 3.78 -18.69 -7.34
C ARG A 79 3.54 -18.94 -5.85
N LEU A 80 3.96 -18.03 -4.98
CA LEU A 80 3.91 -18.19 -3.52
C LEU A 80 2.72 -17.43 -2.89
N PRO A 81 2.23 -17.88 -1.72
CA PRO A 81 1.20 -17.15 -0.99
C PRO A 81 1.72 -15.80 -0.51
N MET A 82 0.80 -14.83 -0.37
CA MET A 82 1.12 -13.43 -0.01
C MET A 82 2.04 -13.32 1.22
N LEU A 83 1.77 -14.12 2.26
CA LEU A 83 2.54 -14.10 3.50
C LEU A 83 4.01 -14.50 3.25
N ALA A 84 4.25 -15.54 2.45
CA ALA A 84 5.60 -15.99 2.10
C ALA A 84 6.34 -14.94 1.26
N THR A 85 5.66 -14.34 0.28
CA THR A 85 6.22 -13.25 -0.56
C THR A 85 6.65 -12.06 0.28
N VAL A 86 5.86 -11.67 1.29
CA VAL A 86 6.22 -10.59 2.21
C VAL A 86 7.46 -10.93 3.01
N PHE A 87 7.52 -12.11 3.66
CA PHE A 87 8.68 -12.51 4.45
C PHE A 87 9.96 -12.57 3.62
N ILE A 88 9.90 -13.18 2.44
CA ILE A 88 11.05 -13.29 1.53
C ILE A 88 11.48 -11.90 1.06
N GLY A 89 10.54 -11.05 0.64
CA GLY A 89 10.84 -9.68 0.22
C GLY A 89 11.50 -8.85 1.33
N THR A 90 10.99 -8.95 2.57
CA THR A 90 11.60 -8.28 3.73
C THR A 90 13.02 -8.79 4.00
N ALA A 91 13.23 -10.11 3.96
CA ALA A 91 14.56 -10.69 4.16
C ALA A 91 15.55 -10.21 3.09
N ILE A 92 15.13 -10.16 1.82
CA ILE A 92 15.96 -9.71 0.71
C ILE A 92 16.34 -8.23 0.87
N VAL A 93 15.39 -7.33 1.15
CA VAL A 93 15.71 -5.90 1.25
C VAL A 93 16.67 -5.63 2.41
N VAL A 94 16.49 -6.33 3.54
CA VAL A 94 17.38 -6.21 4.70
C VAL A 94 18.78 -6.73 4.37
N ALA A 95 18.87 -7.89 3.70
CA ALA A 95 20.16 -8.46 3.30
C ALA A 95 20.90 -7.58 2.28
N LEU A 96 20.19 -7.06 1.27
CA LEU A 96 20.79 -6.18 0.25
C LEU A 96 21.26 -4.86 0.85
N ARG A 97 20.47 -4.25 1.75
CA ARG A 97 20.87 -3.03 2.47
C ARG A 97 22.02 -3.23 3.45
N ALA A 98 22.23 -4.46 3.93
CA ALA A 98 23.36 -4.77 4.81
C ALA A 98 24.67 -5.00 4.04
N LEU A 99 24.58 -5.39 2.76
CA LEU A 99 25.73 -5.71 1.92
C LEU A 99 26.25 -4.52 1.10
N MET A 100 25.37 -3.57 0.77
CA MET A 100 25.64 -2.37 -0.03
C MET A 100 25.64 -1.12 0.84
#